data_AF-A0A160TIV1-F1
#
_entry.id   AF-A0A160TIV1-F1
#
_cell.length_a   1.000
_cell.length_b   1.000
_cell.length_c   1.000
_cell.angle_alpha   90.00
_cell.angle_beta   90.00
_cell.angle_gamma   90.00
#
_symmetry.space_group_name_H-M   'P 1'
#
loop_
_entity.id
_entity.type
_entity.pdbx_description
1 polymer ?
#
loop_
_entity_poly.entity_id
_entity_poly.type
_entity_poly.pdbx_seq_one_letter_code
_entity_poly.pdbx_strand_id
1 'polypeptide(L)'
;MIHSAKEVTYAMTVPALIVADEGAEALAALEAIALAGGRALGRVDWHDAAEHLGQQNVLGLVVIEAEDIPDETLAAVLPHVEALVQAIDARIVVALAPHQIDLVSAYLFGGHVDLLCAPSLADRVAALAVALMPPAGRLHDSRRDSDSARLRRMQKEIARIAEIIARLSGEEDGEPLLPGLKGRAGDYDAVPDGESTPVIARDVREVIRARRLRDQFFERGLFEDPAWDMLLDLFAAELEQTQVSVSSLCIAAAVAPTTALRWIAKMTEAGVFVRHADPFDKRRAFMALSPKAHDGMRDYFMAVKRGGPVA
;
A
#
# COMPACT_ATOMS: atom_id res chain seq x y z
N MET A 1 -24.90 -25.37 46.78
CA MET A 1 -25.03 -23.91 46.56
C MET A 1 -23.74 -23.45 45.89
N ILE A 2 -23.65 -23.60 44.57
CA ILE A 2 -22.44 -23.34 43.78
C ILE A 2 -22.58 -21.92 43.24
N HIS A 3 -21.78 -21.00 43.76
CA HIS A 3 -21.69 -19.63 43.23
C HIS A 3 -21.01 -19.68 41.86
N SER A 4 -21.80 -19.48 40.80
CA SER A 4 -21.32 -19.22 39.45
C SER A 4 -20.71 -17.82 39.42
N ALA A 5 -19.39 -17.73 39.51
CA ALA A 5 -18.66 -16.52 39.18
C ALA A 5 -18.83 -16.26 37.68
N LYS A 6 -19.53 -15.19 37.32
CA LYS A 6 -19.51 -14.65 35.96
C LYS A 6 -18.11 -14.11 35.72
N GLU A 7 -17.32 -14.81 34.90
CA GLU A 7 -16.18 -14.21 34.22
C GLU A 7 -16.72 -13.13 33.27
N VAL A 8 -16.68 -11.88 33.73
CA VAL A 8 -16.81 -10.72 32.84
C VAL A 8 -15.46 -10.58 32.15
N THR A 9 -15.34 -11.12 30.94
CA THR A 9 -14.19 -10.86 30.08
C THR A 9 -14.16 -9.36 29.79
N TYR A 10 -13.28 -8.64 30.48
CA TYR A 10 -12.99 -7.24 30.19
C TYR A 10 -12.22 -7.20 28.87
N ALA A 11 -12.94 -7.24 27.75
CA ALA A 11 -12.35 -6.94 26.46
C ALA A 11 -11.83 -5.51 26.56
N MET A 12 -10.51 -5.35 26.61
CA MET A 12 -9.84 -4.06 26.63
C MET A 12 -10.16 -3.35 25.31
N THR A 13 -11.26 -2.60 25.27
CA THR A 13 -11.64 -1.79 24.11
C THR A 13 -10.57 -0.74 23.90
N VAL A 14 -9.94 -0.74 22.73
CA VAL A 14 -8.94 0.27 22.36
C VAL A 14 -9.63 1.65 22.40
N PRO A 15 -9.16 2.58 23.26
CA PRO A 15 -9.75 3.91 23.33
C PRO A 15 -9.45 4.69 22.05
N ALA A 16 -10.50 5.23 21.44
CA ALA A 16 -10.41 6.06 20.24
C ALA A 16 -10.67 7.53 20.58
N LEU A 17 -9.81 8.44 20.14
CA LEU A 17 -10.07 9.88 20.16
C LEU A 17 -10.47 10.33 18.76
N ILE A 18 -11.47 11.21 18.68
CA ILE A 18 -11.97 11.75 17.41
C ILE A 18 -11.54 13.22 17.30
N VAL A 19 -10.90 13.58 16.19
CA VAL A 19 -10.64 14.96 15.78
C VAL A 19 -11.61 15.31 14.67
N ALA A 20 -12.63 16.09 14.99
CA ALA A 20 -13.70 16.47 14.08
C ALA A 20 -14.47 17.66 14.67
N ASP A 21 -14.86 18.61 13.84
CA ASP A 21 -15.80 19.67 14.24
C ASP A 21 -17.22 19.09 14.42
N GLU A 22 -18.09 19.81 15.14
CA GLU A 22 -19.48 19.36 15.30
C GLU A 22 -20.22 19.33 13.95
N GLY A 23 -20.75 18.17 13.58
CA GLY A 23 -21.38 17.98 12.28
C GLY A 23 -21.66 16.52 11.91
N ALA A 24 -22.05 16.32 10.66
CA ALA A 24 -22.40 15.00 10.13
C ALA A 24 -21.22 14.02 10.17
N GLU A 25 -20.01 14.48 9.81
CA GLU A 25 -18.83 13.61 9.79
C GLU A 25 -18.41 13.14 11.19
N ALA A 26 -18.51 14.00 12.20
CA ALA A 26 -18.28 13.59 13.60
C ALA A 26 -19.29 12.53 14.07
N LEU A 27 -20.57 12.67 13.68
CA LEU A 27 -21.60 11.67 14.00
C LEU A 27 -21.35 10.35 13.28
N ALA A 28 -20.97 10.40 12.00
CA ALA A 28 -20.63 9.22 11.21
C ALA A 28 -19.40 8.49 11.79
N ALA A 29 -18.39 9.22 12.24
CA ALA A 29 -17.21 8.66 12.90
C ALA A 29 -17.58 7.94 14.21
N LEU A 30 -18.40 8.57 15.06
CA LEU A 30 -18.90 7.99 16.30
C LEU A 30 -19.70 6.71 16.05
N GLU A 31 -20.61 6.73 15.07
CA GLU A 31 -21.38 5.56 14.66
C GLU A 31 -20.47 4.44 14.15
N ALA A 32 -19.49 4.77 13.31
CA ALA A 32 -18.56 3.81 12.75
C ALA A 32 -17.70 3.13 13.84
N ILE A 33 -17.22 3.90 14.83
CA ILE A 33 -16.48 3.37 15.98
C ILE A 33 -17.35 2.40 16.77
N ALA A 34 -18.61 2.77 17.03
CA ALA A 34 -19.53 1.91 17.78
C ALA A 34 -19.81 0.60 17.03
N LEU A 35 -20.07 0.66 15.72
CA LEU A 35 -20.30 -0.50 14.87
C LEU A 35 -19.06 -1.40 14.73
N ALA A 36 -17.86 -0.81 14.76
CA ALA A 36 -16.60 -1.54 14.75
C ALA A 36 -16.25 -2.18 16.12
N GLY A 37 -17.05 -1.95 17.16
CA GLY A 37 -16.83 -2.47 18.52
C GLY A 37 -15.80 -1.68 19.33
N GLY A 38 -15.48 -0.45 18.91
CA GLY A 38 -14.58 0.46 19.61
C GLY A 38 -15.30 1.31 20.66
N ARG A 39 -14.51 2.07 21.44
CA ARG A 39 -15.04 3.04 22.41
C ARG A 39 -14.41 4.40 22.17
N ALA A 40 -15.24 5.38 21.82
CA ALA A 40 -14.81 6.78 21.75
C ALA A 40 -14.57 7.34 23.17
N LEU A 41 -13.41 7.94 23.40
CA LEU A 41 -13.09 8.67 24.64
C LEU A 41 -13.71 10.07 24.65
N GLY A 42 -13.84 10.67 23.47
CA GLY A 42 -14.30 12.03 23.28
C GLY A 42 -14.05 12.50 21.86
N ARG A 43 -14.54 13.72 21.59
CA ARG A 43 -14.32 14.47 20.35
C ARG A 43 -13.57 15.74 20.70
N VAL A 44 -12.67 16.15 19.82
CA VAL A 44 -11.95 17.42 19.89
C VAL A 44 -12.19 18.15 18.58
N ASP A 45 -12.59 19.42 18.68
CA ASP A 45 -12.71 20.33 17.53
C ASP A 45 -11.34 20.58 16.90
N TRP A 46 -11.28 20.85 15.60
CA TRP A 46 -10.03 21.12 14.88
C TRP A 46 -9.26 22.30 15.48
N HIS A 47 -9.96 23.31 16.00
CA HIS A 47 -9.35 24.45 16.66
C HIS A 47 -8.54 24.06 17.90
N ASP A 48 -9.03 23.09 18.68
CA ASP A 48 -8.46 22.69 19.97
C ASP A 48 -7.59 21.43 19.87
N ALA A 49 -7.53 20.81 18.68
CA ALA A 49 -6.89 19.52 18.43
C ALA A 49 -5.41 19.51 18.85
N ALA A 50 -4.65 20.54 18.50
CA ALA A 50 -3.22 20.60 18.79
C ALA A 50 -2.91 20.58 20.29
N GLU A 51 -3.73 21.27 21.10
CA GLU A 51 -3.53 21.33 22.56
C GLU A 51 -3.96 20.03 23.24
N HIS A 52 -5.15 19.51 22.91
CA HIS A 52 -5.71 18.34 23.58
C HIS A 52 -4.98 17.05 23.27
N LEU A 53 -4.50 16.90 22.03
CA LEU A 53 -3.77 15.72 21.61
C LEU A 53 -2.48 15.51 22.42
N GLY A 54 -1.77 16.59 22.75
CA GLY A 54 -0.53 16.55 23.53
C GLY A 54 -0.70 16.18 25.00
N GLN A 55 -1.92 16.19 25.53
CA GLN A 55 -2.22 15.90 26.94
C GLN A 55 -2.66 14.44 27.19
N GLN A 56 -2.86 13.66 26.12
CA GLN A 56 -3.41 12.30 26.21
C GLN A 56 -2.31 11.24 26.21
N ASN A 57 -2.15 10.51 27.32
CA ASN A 57 -1.05 9.55 27.51
C ASN A 57 -1.38 8.10 27.09
N VAL A 58 -2.64 7.78 26.72
CA VAL A 58 -3.06 6.40 26.39
C VAL A 58 -4.06 6.39 25.23
N LEU A 59 -3.59 6.73 24.03
CA LEU A 59 -4.38 6.60 22.81
C LEU A 59 -3.90 5.38 22.01
N GLY A 60 -4.81 4.47 21.70
CA GLY A 60 -4.51 3.35 20.78
C GLY A 60 -5.02 3.61 19.36
N LEU A 61 -5.97 4.54 19.20
CA LEU A 61 -6.55 4.93 17.92
C LEU A 61 -6.90 6.43 17.92
N VAL A 62 -6.55 7.11 16.83
CA VAL A 62 -6.97 8.48 16.51
C VAL A 62 -7.78 8.43 15.22
N VAL A 63 -8.98 9.00 15.24
CA VAL A 63 -9.85 9.11 14.06
C VAL A 63 -9.94 10.58 13.70
N ILE A 64 -9.63 10.91 12.45
CA ILE A 64 -9.54 12.29 11.96
C ILE A 64 -10.55 12.47 10.83
N GLU A 65 -11.49 13.40 11.02
CA GLU A 65 -12.45 13.82 10.00
C GLU A 65 -11.98 15.14 9.39
N ALA A 66 -11.25 15.03 8.27
CA ALA A 66 -10.75 16.20 7.54
C ALA A 66 -11.72 16.69 6.46
N GLU A 67 -12.71 15.87 6.07
CA GLU A 67 -13.72 16.24 5.08
C GLU A 67 -14.45 17.54 5.50
N ASP A 68 -14.64 18.44 4.53
CA ASP A 68 -15.22 19.78 4.70
C ASP A 68 -14.45 20.76 5.60
N ILE A 69 -13.27 20.40 6.10
CA ILE A 69 -12.39 21.31 6.84
C ILE A 69 -11.59 22.19 5.87
N PRO A 70 -11.55 23.52 6.05
CA PRO A 70 -10.77 24.41 5.20
C PRO A 70 -9.28 24.04 5.19
N ASP A 71 -8.65 24.06 4.01
CA ASP A 71 -7.23 23.74 3.82
C ASP A 71 -6.30 24.58 4.72
N GLU A 72 -6.68 25.82 5.02
CA GLU A 72 -5.92 26.69 5.93
C GLU A 72 -5.88 26.15 7.37
N THR A 73 -7.02 25.65 7.85
CA THR A 73 -7.14 25.00 9.17
C THR A 73 -6.36 23.70 9.19
N LEU A 74 -6.51 22.85 8.16
CA LEU A 74 -5.76 21.61 8.03
C LEU A 74 -4.25 21.88 8.02
N ALA A 75 -3.79 22.83 7.21
CA ALA A 75 -2.38 23.18 7.12
C ALA A 75 -1.80 23.74 8.44
N ALA A 76 -2.63 24.37 9.27
CA ALA A 76 -2.23 24.84 10.59
C ALA A 76 -2.13 23.70 11.61
N VAL A 77 -3.02 22.70 11.55
CA VAL A 77 -3.17 21.67 12.58
C VAL A 77 -2.40 20.38 12.27
N LEU A 78 -2.36 19.94 11.00
CA LEU A 78 -1.71 18.69 10.58
C LEU A 78 -0.24 18.54 11.00
N PRO A 79 0.62 19.59 11.00
CA PRO A 79 1.98 19.46 11.52
C PRO A 79 2.02 19.06 13.00
N HIS A 80 1.06 19.53 13.81
CA HIS A 80 0.95 19.18 15.22
C HIS A 80 0.47 17.74 15.40
N VAL A 81 -0.48 17.31 14.56
CA VAL A 81 -0.95 15.92 14.52
C VAL A 81 0.19 14.97 14.14
N GLU A 82 0.96 15.30 13.09
CA GLU A 82 2.12 14.51 12.67
C GLU A 82 3.14 14.35 13.81
N ALA A 83 3.51 15.45 14.47
CA ALA A 83 4.45 15.42 15.58
C ALA A 83 3.96 14.57 16.75
N LEU A 84 2.66 14.65 17.08
CA LEU A 84 2.08 13.80 18.11
C LEU A 84 2.12 12.32 17.70
N VAL A 85 1.65 12.01 16.50
CA VAL A 85 1.62 10.66 15.95
C VAL A 85 3.01 10.01 15.95
N GLN A 86 4.07 10.79 15.75
CA GLN A 86 5.44 10.29 15.86
C GLN A 86 5.87 10.03 17.30
N ALA A 87 5.27 10.71 18.28
CA ALA A 87 5.56 10.56 19.70
C ALA A 87 4.74 9.45 20.39
N ILE A 88 3.58 9.09 19.84
CA ILE A 88 2.69 8.04 20.38
C ILE A 88 2.60 6.86 19.42
N ASP A 89 2.57 5.63 19.94
CA ASP A 89 2.35 4.43 19.12
C ASP A 89 0.84 4.19 18.91
N ALA A 90 0.21 5.09 18.14
CA ALA A 90 -1.24 5.04 17.86
C ALA A 90 -1.52 4.74 16.38
N ARG A 91 -2.60 4.00 16.12
CA ARG A 91 -3.16 3.91 14.76
C ARG A 91 -3.95 5.16 14.43
N ILE A 92 -3.89 5.60 13.19
CA ILE A 92 -4.62 6.76 12.71
C ILE A 92 -5.47 6.36 11.51
N VAL A 93 -6.75 6.69 11.57
CA VAL A 93 -7.66 6.58 10.43
C VAL A 93 -8.11 7.99 10.07
N VAL A 94 -7.86 8.42 8.84
CA VAL A 94 -8.22 9.75 8.34
C VAL A 94 -9.25 9.62 7.23
N ALA A 95 -10.39 10.27 7.38
CA ALA A 95 -11.32 10.51 6.29
C ALA A 95 -11.09 11.90 5.69
N LEU A 96 -11.04 11.98 4.37
CA LEU A 96 -10.70 13.20 3.63
C LEU A 96 -11.46 13.28 2.31
N ALA A 97 -11.64 14.50 1.81
CA ALA A 97 -12.18 14.74 0.48
C ALA A 97 -11.09 14.59 -0.62
N PRO A 98 -11.46 14.31 -1.89
CA PRO A 98 -10.48 14.10 -2.96
C PRO A 98 -9.46 15.25 -3.15
N HIS A 99 -9.89 16.50 -2.94
CA HIS A 99 -9.02 17.67 -3.07
C HIS A 99 -7.99 17.80 -1.94
N GLN A 100 -8.22 17.13 -0.80
CA GLN A 100 -7.36 17.18 0.39
C GLN A 100 -6.28 16.09 0.39
N ILE A 101 -6.27 15.17 -0.59
CA ILE A 101 -5.32 14.04 -0.65
C ILE A 101 -3.88 14.54 -0.51
N ASP A 102 -3.48 15.52 -1.31
CA ASP A 102 -2.09 15.98 -1.33
C ASP A 102 -1.72 16.69 -0.02
N LEU A 103 -2.61 17.53 0.51
CA LEU A 103 -2.39 18.25 1.77
C LEU A 103 -2.27 17.28 2.96
N VAL A 104 -3.20 16.33 3.10
CA VAL A 104 -3.20 15.38 4.21
C VAL A 104 -2.02 14.43 4.11
N SER A 105 -1.79 13.85 2.92
CA SER A 105 -0.65 12.94 2.70
C SER A 105 0.71 13.64 2.78
N ALA A 106 0.77 14.97 2.72
CA ALA A 106 1.99 15.73 2.98
C ALA A 106 2.44 15.68 4.47
N TYR A 107 1.56 15.30 5.39
CA TYR A 107 1.89 15.19 6.81
C TYR A 107 1.65 13.77 7.35
N LEU A 108 0.55 13.14 6.95
CA LEU A 108 0.12 11.84 7.46
C LEU A 108 0.21 10.81 6.34
N PHE A 109 1.32 10.07 6.29
CA PHE A 109 1.50 9.03 5.27
C PHE A 109 2.42 7.89 5.73
N GLY A 110 2.02 6.66 5.44
CA GLY A 110 2.77 5.45 5.79
C GLY A 110 2.62 5.04 7.26
N GLY A 111 3.27 3.94 7.63
CA GLY A 111 3.25 3.44 9.01
C GLY A 111 1.86 3.03 9.48
N HIS A 112 1.39 3.62 10.58
CA HIS A 112 0.11 3.32 11.23
C HIS A 112 -1.06 4.20 10.73
N VAL A 113 -0.94 4.82 9.55
CA VAL A 113 -1.94 5.73 8.97
C VAL A 113 -2.73 5.04 7.86
N ASP A 114 -4.05 5.00 8.00
CA ASP A 114 -5.01 4.61 6.97
C ASP A 114 -5.76 5.85 6.46
N LEU A 115 -5.63 6.15 5.16
CA LEU A 115 -6.30 7.28 4.50
C LEU A 115 -7.50 6.79 3.70
N LEU A 116 -8.67 7.33 4.00
CA LEU A 116 -9.95 7.04 3.35
C LEU A 116 -10.46 8.27 2.61
N CYS A 117 -10.61 8.17 1.29
CA CYS A 117 -11.07 9.26 0.44
C CYS A 117 -12.58 9.15 0.18
N ALA A 118 -13.33 10.18 0.58
CA ALA A 118 -14.80 10.24 0.53
C ALA A 118 -15.49 8.94 1.00
N PRO A 119 -15.18 8.44 2.21
CA PRO A 119 -15.62 7.12 2.63
C PRO A 119 -17.11 7.05 2.99
N SER A 120 -17.74 5.95 2.65
CA SER A 120 -19.05 5.59 3.22
C SER A 120 -18.92 5.16 4.68
N LEU A 121 -20.04 5.09 5.42
CA LEU A 121 -20.07 4.50 6.76
C LEU A 121 -19.49 3.07 6.78
N ALA A 122 -19.75 2.27 5.74
CA ALA A 122 -19.22 0.91 5.64
C ALA A 122 -17.69 0.89 5.50
N ASP A 123 -17.12 1.82 4.72
CA ASP A 123 -15.67 1.96 4.57
C ASP A 123 -15.02 2.36 5.90
N ARG A 124 -15.63 3.31 6.61
CA ARG A 124 -15.19 3.75 7.95
C ARG A 124 -15.20 2.57 8.93
N VAL A 125 -16.30 1.84 9.01
CA VAL A 125 -16.43 0.65 9.89
C VAL A 125 -15.37 -0.39 9.56
N ALA A 126 -15.14 -0.69 8.27
CA ALA A 126 -14.14 -1.68 7.87
C ALA A 126 -12.71 -1.27 8.28
N ALA A 127 -12.34 -0.01 8.03
CA ALA A 127 -11.03 0.52 8.41
C ALA A 127 -10.84 0.52 9.94
N LEU A 128 -11.83 1.01 10.68
CA LEU A 128 -11.79 1.05 12.14
C LEU A 128 -11.77 -0.36 12.74
N ALA A 129 -12.50 -1.32 12.19
CA ALA A 129 -12.46 -2.70 12.64
C ALA A 129 -11.05 -3.29 12.54
N VAL A 130 -10.32 -3.01 11.44
CA VAL A 130 -8.92 -3.41 11.27
C VAL A 130 -8.01 -2.66 12.26
N ALA A 131 -8.20 -1.35 12.42
CA ALA A 131 -7.41 -0.52 13.32
C ALA A 131 -7.63 -0.85 14.81
N LEU A 132 -8.77 -1.42 15.19
CA LEU A 132 -9.06 -1.87 16.54
C LEU A 132 -8.53 -3.28 16.85
N MET A 133 -8.16 -4.06 15.83
CA MET A 133 -7.55 -5.37 16.07
C MET A 133 -6.23 -5.19 16.81
N PRO A 134 -5.95 -5.95 17.89
CA PRO A 134 -4.63 -5.89 18.53
C PRO A 134 -3.56 -6.10 17.46
N PRO A 135 -2.41 -5.39 17.51
CA PRO A 135 -1.32 -5.62 16.58
C PRO A 135 -1.04 -7.11 16.62
N ALA A 136 -1.35 -7.80 15.52
CA ALA A 136 -1.19 -9.23 15.45
C ALA A 136 0.29 -9.47 15.66
N GLY A 137 0.67 -9.93 16.86
CA GLY A 137 2.02 -10.34 17.14
C GLY A 137 2.42 -11.34 16.08
N ARG A 138 3.19 -10.89 15.08
CA ARG A 138 3.90 -11.73 14.10
C ARG A 138 3.09 -12.83 13.39
N LEU A 139 1.77 -12.67 13.17
CA LEU A 139 1.00 -13.67 12.40
C LEU A 139 1.25 -13.61 10.88
N HIS A 140 1.99 -12.61 10.39
CA HIS A 140 2.53 -12.65 9.03
C HIS A 140 3.71 -13.62 8.86
N ASP A 141 4.32 -14.08 9.95
CA ASP A 141 5.36 -15.11 9.88
C ASP A 141 4.73 -16.50 9.79
N SER A 142 3.75 -16.84 10.63
CA SER A 142 3.17 -18.20 10.63
C SER A 142 2.41 -18.54 9.34
N ARG A 143 1.78 -17.59 8.65
CA ARG A 143 1.08 -17.85 7.37
C ARG A 143 2.05 -17.99 6.20
N ARG A 144 3.07 -17.12 6.09
CA ARG A 144 4.17 -17.25 5.10
C ARG A 144 5.03 -18.47 5.36
N ASP A 145 5.27 -18.83 6.62
CA ASP A 145 6.04 -20.01 6.98
C ASP A 145 5.22 -21.29 6.76
N SER A 146 3.90 -21.27 6.98
CA SER A 146 3.04 -22.41 6.63
C SER A 146 2.90 -22.62 5.11
N ASP A 147 2.73 -21.54 4.32
CA ASP A 147 2.63 -21.63 2.86
C ASP A 147 3.97 -21.97 2.23
N SER A 148 5.08 -21.38 2.72
CA SER A 148 6.42 -21.75 2.26
C SER A 148 6.83 -23.15 2.72
N ALA A 149 6.46 -23.60 3.92
CA ALA A 149 6.67 -24.97 4.37
C ALA A 149 5.79 -25.98 3.61
N ARG A 150 4.58 -25.60 3.17
CA ARG A 150 3.71 -26.41 2.32
C ARG A 150 4.27 -26.50 0.91
N LEU A 151 4.74 -25.40 0.33
CA LEU A 151 5.44 -25.36 -0.96
C LEU A 151 6.75 -26.15 -0.93
N ARG A 152 7.56 -26.01 0.13
CA ARG A 152 8.78 -26.82 0.32
C ARG A 152 8.48 -28.31 0.48
N ARG A 153 7.39 -28.68 1.17
CA ARG A 153 6.92 -30.08 1.25
C ARG A 153 6.49 -30.60 -0.11
N MET A 154 5.77 -29.80 -0.88
CA MET A 154 5.34 -30.16 -2.23
C MET A 154 6.53 -30.31 -3.19
N GLN A 155 7.51 -29.41 -3.12
CA GLN A 155 8.77 -29.52 -3.86
C GLN A 155 9.57 -30.78 -3.47
N LYS A 156 9.60 -31.15 -2.18
CA LYS A 156 10.24 -32.39 -1.72
C LYS A 156 9.52 -33.65 -2.24
N GLU A 157 8.18 -33.65 -2.26
CA GLU A 157 7.42 -34.77 -2.82
C GLU A 157 7.60 -34.88 -4.34
N ILE A 158 7.67 -33.75 -5.06
CA ILE A 158 7.99 -33.74 -6.50
C ILE A 158 9.39 -34.33 -6.76
N ALA A 159 10.39 -33.92 -5.97
CA ALA A 159 11.75 -34.46 -6.09
C ALA A 159 11.81 -35.96 -5.79
N ARG A 160 11.06 -36.42 -4.78
CA ARG A 160 10.96 -37.83 -4.41
C ARG A 160 10.28 -38.67 -5.50
N ILE A 161 9.20 -38.16 -6.09
CA ILE A 161 8.52 -38.83 -7.21
C ILE A 161 9.45 -38.92 -8.42
N ALA A 162 10.18 -37.85 -8.74
CA ALA A 162 11.16 -37.85 -9.83
C ALA A 162 12.26 -38.91 -9.61
N GLU A 163 12.73 -39.07 -8.38
CA GLU A 163 13.75 -40.08 -8.02
C GLU A 163 13.21 -41.51 -8.10
N ILE A 164 11.96 -41.74 -7.71
CA ILE A 164 11.30 -43.04 -7.85
C ILE A 164 11.06 -43.38 -9.34
N ILE A 165 10.67 -42.41 -10.15
CA ILE A 165 10.51 -42.58 -11.60
C ILE A 165 11.85 -42.94 -12.25
N ALA A 166 12.92 -42.22 -11.91
CA ALA A 166 14.26 -42.51 -12.40
C ALA A 166 14.73 -43.92 -12.01
N ARG A 167 14.38 -44.39 -10.80
CA ARG A 167 14.79 -45.70 -10.29
C ARG A 167 13.93 -46.86 -10.80
N LEU A 168 12.67 -46.63 -11.16
CA LEU A 168 11.80 -47.63 -11.76
C LEU A 168 12.02 -47.79 -13.28
N SER A 169 12.65 -46.81 -13.92
CA SER A 169 12.90 -46.80 -15.36
C SER A 169 14.25 -47.42 -15.73
N GLY A 170 14.65 -48.51 -15.08
CA GLY A 170 15.99 -49.09 -15.14
C GLY A 170 16.57 -49.30 -16.56
N GLU A 171 17.62 -48.50 -16.85
CA GLU A 171 18.74 -48.68 -17.80
C GLU A 171 18.39 -48.66 -19.32
N GLU A 172 19.13 -48.05 -20.26
CA GLU A 172 20.59 -47.89 -20.47
C GLU A 172 20.93 -46.62 -21.31
N ASP A 173 22.18 -46.17 -21.17
CA ASP A 173 22.98 -45.26 -22.02
C ASP A 173 22.30 -44.57 -23.23
N GLY A 174 21.94 -43.30 -23.00
CA GLY A 174 21.63 -42.32 -24.03
C GLY A 174 21.48 -40.96 -23.37
N GLU A 175 22.17 -39.94 -23.87
CA GLU A 175 22.07 -38.56 -23.38
C GLU A 175 20.61 -38.17 -23.10
N PRO A 176 20.30 -37.58 -21.93
CA PRO A 176 18.93 -37.25 -21.62
C PRO A 176 18.43 -36.13 -22.54
N LEU A 177 17.60 -36.49 -23.53
CA LEU A 177 16.64 -35.59 -24.15
C LEU A 177 15.55 -35.26 -23.13
N LEU A 178 15.78 -34.26 -22.28
CA LEU A 178 14.77 -33.41 -21.63
C LEU A 178 15.50 -32.14 -21.13
N PRO A 179 15.23 -30.95 -21.69
CA PRO A 179 15.97 -29.73 -21.35
C PRO A 179 15.81 -29.36 -19.87
N GLY A 180 16.95 -29.29 -19.19
CA GLY A 180 17.04 -28.93 -17.78
C GLY A 180 16.49 -27.55 -17.47
N LEU A 181 15.49 -27.52 -16.59
CA LEU A 181 15.28 -26.46 -15.63
C LEU A 181 16.40 -26.53 -14.57
N LYS A 182 17.62 -26.19 -14.98
CA LYS A 182 18.73 -25.80 -14.11
C LYS A 182 19.11 -24.38 -14.50
N GLY A 183 18.99 -23.48 -13.51
CA GLY A 183 19.22 -22.03 -13.54
C GLY A 183 19.72 -21.41 -14.85
N ARG A 184 18.86 -20.60 -15.50
CA ARG A 184 19.30 -19.45 -16.31
C ARG A 184 19.75 -18.29 -15.43
N ALA A 185 20.59 -18.60 -14.44
CA ALA A 185 21.49 -17.65 -13.82
C ALA A 185 22.85 -17.91 -14.47
N GLY A 186 23.22 -17.09 -15.46
CA GLY A 186 24.55 -17.14 -16.08
C GLY A 186 24.65 -17.98 -17.35
N ASP A 187 23.88 -17.63 -18.38
CA ASP A 187 24.37 -17.63 -19.77
C ASP A 187 23.38 -16.83 -20.62
N TYR A 188 23.49 -15.50 -20.50
CA TYR A 188 23.10 -14.63 -21.60
C TYR A 188 24.40 -14.49 -22.39
N ASP A 189 24.48 -15.14 -23.54
CA ASP A 189 25.50 -14.79 -24.53
C ASP A 189 25.48 -13.27 -24.65
N ALA A 190 26.59 -12.65 -24.25
CA ALA A 190 26.83 -11.25 -24.51
C ALA A 190 26.95 -11.12 -26.02
N VAL A 191 25.81 -10.88 -26.69
CA VAL A 191 25.80 -10.27 -28.00
C VAL A 191 26.61 -8.98 -27.84
N PRO A 192 27.64 -8.75 -28.68
CA PRO A 192 28.53 -7.61 -28.51
C PRO A 192 27.72 -6.33 -28.45
N ASP A 193 28.18 -5.43 -27.58
CA ASP A 193 27.65 -4.11 -27.23
C ASP A 193 27.30 -3.30 -28.49
N GLY A 194 26.15 -3.59 -29.08
CA GLY A 194 25.49 -2.75 -30.05
C GLY A 194 24.68 -1.74 -29.26
N GLU A 195 24.99 -0.45 -29.43
CA GLU A 195 24.40 0.71 -28.75
C GLU A 195 22.97 0.44 -28.28
N SER A 196 22.85 0.01 -27.02
CA SER A 196 21.57 -0.26 -26.40
C SER A 196 20.81 1.06 -26.34
N THR A 197 19.85 1.26 -27.25
CA THR A 197 19.10 2.51 -27.35
C THR A 197 18.42 2.78 -26.01
N PRO A 198 18.65 3.95 -25.39
CA PRO A 198 18.12 4.24 -24.06
C PRO A 198 16.59 4.14 -24.03
N VAL A 199 16.04 3.78 -22.87
CA VAL A 199 14.60 3.83 -22.64
C VAL A 199 14.17 5.29 -22.62
N ILE A 200 13.16 5.64 -23.41
CA ILE A 200 12.60 6.99 -23.44
C ILE A 200 11.16 6.98 -22.91
N ALA A 201 10.72 8.11 -22.35
CA ALA A 201 9.39 8.24 -21.75
C ALA A 201 8.26 7.80 -22.69
N ARG A 202 8.39 8.09 -23.99
CA ARG A 202 7.42 7.70 -25.02
C ARG A 202 7.13 6.20 -25.00
N ASP A 203 8.16 5.36 -24.87
CA ASP A 203 8.01 3.90 -24.87
C ASP A 203 7.17 3.43 -23.67
N VAL A 204 7.38 4.04 -22.51
CA VAL A 204 6.63 3.75 -21.28
C VAL A 204 5.18 4.24 -21.40
N ARG A 205 4.97 5.45 -21.93
CA ARG A 205 3.65 6.03 -22.15
C ARG A 205 2.83 5.23 -23.17
N GLU A 206 3.46 4.63 -24.18
CA GLU A 206 2.80 3.71 -25.12
C GLU A 206 2.27 2.45 -24.41
N VAL A 207 3.05 1.87 -23.50
CA VAL A 207 2.60 0.73 -22.67
C VAL A 207 1.42 1.13 -21.79
N ILE A 208 1.47 2.28 -21.11
CA ILE A 208 0.35 2.79 -20.30
C ILE A 208 -0.90 2.96 -21.18
N ARG A 209 -0.76 3.55 -22.37
CA ARG A 209 -1.86 3.75 -23.31
C ARG A 209 -2.47 2.43 -23.77
N ALA A 210 -1.65 1.45 -24.15
CA ALA A 210 -2.12 0.13 -24.55
C ALA A 210 -2.91 -0.55 -23.42
N ARG A 211 -2.42 -0.43 -22.17
CA ARG A 211 -3.10 -0.97 -20.99
C ARG A 211 -4.47 -0.34 -20.77
N ARG A 212 -4.58 1.00 -20.86
CA ARG A 212 -5.84 1.75 -20.73
C ARG A 212 -6.80 1.51 -21.89
N LEU A 213 -6.30 1.12 -23.06
CA LEU A 213 -7.14 0.82 -24.22
C LEU A 213 -8.05 -0.40 -23.96
N ARG A 214 -7.62 -1.34 -23.09
CA ARG A 214 -8.40 -2.52 -22.72
C ARG A 214 -9.77 -2.16 -22.13
N ASP A 215 -9.85 -1.06 -21.37
CA ASP A 215 -11.11 -0.58 -20.76
C ASP A 215 -12.14 -0.09 -21.78
N GLN A 216 -11.75 0.10 -23.05
CA GLN A 216 -12.66 0.45 -24.14
C GLN A 216 -13.29 -0.79 -24.79
N PHE A 217 -12.67 -1.96 -24.63
CA PHE A 217 -13.08 -3.20 -25.26
C PHE A 217 -13.68 -4.21 -24.27
N PHE A 218 -13.32 -4.10 -22.99
CA PHE A 218 -13.77 -4.99 -21.91
C PHE A 218 -14.41 -4.20 -20.77
N GLU A 219 -15.12 -4.90 -19.89
CA GLU A 219 -15.70 -4.29 -18.71
C GLU A 219 -14.61 -3.66 -17.83
N ARG A 220 -14.86 -2.41 -17.39
CA ARG A 220 -13.92 -1.67 -16.54
C ARG A 220 -13.68 -2.43 -15.25
N GLY A 221 -12.42 -2.42 -14.80
CA GLY A 221 -12.00 -3.04 -13.55
C GLY A 221 -11.62 -4.52 -13.65
N LEU A 222 -11.78 -5.15 -14.82
CA LEU A 222 -11.41 -6.55 -15.01
C LEU A 222 -9.89 -6.79 -15.03
N PHE A 223 -9.12 -5.80 -15.48
CA PHE A 223 -7.66 -5.90 -15.70
C PHE A 223 -6.85 -4.91 -14.87
N GLU A 224 -7.23 -4.72 -13.61
CA GLU A 224 -6.55 -3.81 -12.69
C GLU A 224 -5.23 -4.39 -12.17
N ASP A 225 -4.17 -3.60 -12.25
CA ASP A 225 -2.91 -3.85 -11.55
C ASP A 225 -2.34 -2.51 -11.07
N PRO A 226 -2.91 -1.95 -10.00
CA PRO A 226 -2.60 -0.59 -9.57
C PRO A 226 -1.13 -0.42 -9.19
N ALA A 227 -0.48 -1.46 -8.66
CA ALA A 227 0.95 -1.40 -8.33
C ALA A 227 1.81 -1.23 -9.58
N TRP A 228 1.50 -1.99 -10.63
CA TRP A 228 2.20 -1.88 -11.91
C TRP A 228 1.88 -0.58 -12.65
N ASP A 229 0.63 -0.14 -12.62
CA ASP A 229 0.21 1.10 -13.28
C ASP A 229 0.89 2.33 -12.62
N MET A 230 1.03 2.35 -11.29
CA MET A 230 1.81 3.35 -10.57
C MET A 230 3.32 3.29 -10.89
N LEU A 231 3.91 2.09 -10.99
CA LEU A 231 5.33 1.92 -11.36
C LEU A 231 5.62 2.50 -12.75
N LEU A 232 4.75 2.21 -13.71
CA LEU A 232 4.86 2.75 -15.07
C LEU A 232 4.75 4.28 -15.08
N ASP A 233 3.79 4.85 -14.34
CA ASP A 233 3.58 6.29 -14.32
C ASP A 233 4.75 7.04 -13.68
N LEU A 234 5.24 6.57 -12.52
CA LEU A 234 6.41 7.16 -11.86
C LEU A 234 7.67 7.04 -12.74
N PHE A 235 7.89 5.89 -13.40
CA PHE A 235 9.04 5.73 -14.29
C PHE A 235 8.96 6.66 -15.51
N ALA A 236 7.77 6.80 -16.11
CA ALA A 236 7.57 7.75 -17.20
C ALA A 236 7.83 9.20 -16.74
N ALA A 237 7.33 9.57 -15.56
CA ALA A 237 7.52 10.89 -14.98
C ALA A 237 9.00 11.21 -14.69
N GLU A 238 9.77 10.24 -14.17
CA GLU A 238 11.22 10.38 -13.96
C GLU A 238 11.97 10.61 -15.28
N LEU A 239 11.63 9.87 -16.35
CA LEU A 239 12.21 10.08 -17.68
C LEU A 239 11.81 11.45 -18.29
N GLU A 240 10.65 11.98 -17.91
CA GLU A 240 10.16 13.31 -18.29
C GLU A 240 10.69 14.43 -17.37
N GLN A 241 11.41 14.09 -16.30
CA GLN A 241 11.87 15.02 -15.25
C GLN A 241 10.70 15.79 -14.60
N THR A 242 9.58 15.11 -14.41
CA THR A 242 8.38 15.66 -13.76
C THR A 242 8.16 15.04 -12.39
N GLN A 243 7.56 15.81 -11.49
CA GLN A 243 7.20 15.36 -10.14
C GLN A 243 5.76 14.87 -10.11
N VAL A 244 5.49 13.81 -9.35
CA VAL A 244 4.17 13.20 -9.24
C VAL A 244 3.64 13.37 -7.82
N SER A 245 2.49 14.04 -7.67
CA SER A 245 1.79 14.15 -6.38
C SER A 245 1.09 12.83 -6.01
N VAL A 246 0.67 12.70 -4.75
CA VAL A 246 -0.07 11.51 -4.29
C VAL A 246 -1.41 11.40 -5.02
N SER A 247 -2.14 12.51 -5.19
CA SER A 247 -3.40 12.55 -5.93
C SER A 247 -3.22 12.16 -7.40
N SER A 248 -2.16 12.62 -8.07
CA SER A 248 -1.83 12.25 -9.45
C SER A 248 -1.52 10.76 -9.56
N LEU A 249 -0.79 10.20 -8.60
CA LEU A 249 -0.49 8.77 -8.55
C LEU A 249 -1.74 7.93 -8.30
N CYS A 250 -2.68 8.42 -7.49
CA CYS A 250 -3.99 7.78 -7.33
C CYS A 250 -4.78 7.70 -8.65
N ILE A 251 -4.71 8.74 -9.49
CA ILE A 251 -5.33 8.72 -10.83
C ILE A 251 -4.62 7.69 -11.73
N ALA A 252 -3.28 7.63 -11.68
CA ALA A 252 -2.51 6.69 -12.47
C ALA A 252 -2.82 5.22 -12.14
N ALA A 253 -3.15 4.93 -10.88
CA ALA A 253 -3.50 3.61 -10.39
C ALA A 253 -4.75 2.98 -11.02
N ALA A 254 -5.60 3.79 -11.67
CA ALA A 254 -6.83 3.36 -12.32
C ALA A 254 -7.83 2.58 -11.41
N VAL A 255 -7.80 2.87 -10.10
CA VAL A 255 -8.71 2.29 -9.09
C VAL A 255 -9.27 3.41 -8.20
N ALA A 256 -10.23 3.08 -7.33
CA ALA A 256 -10.77 4.04 -6.37
C ALA A 256 -9.66 4.67 -5.48
N PRO A 257 -9.71 5.98 -5.15
CA PRO A 257 -8.61 6.65 -4.45
C PRO A 257 -8.19 6.01 -3.12
N THR A 258 -9.12 5.55 -2.29
CA THR A 258 -8.80 4.82 -1.04
C THR A 258 -7.99 3.55 -1.32
N THR A 259 -8.33 2.83 -2.38
CA THR A 259 -7.60 1.63 -2.80
C THR A 259 -6.20 1.99 -3.29
N ALA A 260 -6.07 3.07 -4.06
CA ALA A 260 -4.78 3.57 -4.51
C ALA A 260 -3.89 4.01 -3.33
N LEU A 261 -4.41 4.81 -2.39
CA LEU A 261 -3.67 5.26 -1.19
C LEU A 261 -3.09 4.08 -0.40
N ARG A 262 -3.87 3.01 -0.21
CA ARG A 262 -3.39 1.78 0.43
C ARG A 262 -2.27 1.10 -0.35
N TRP A 263 -2.35 1.06 -1.68
CA TRP A 263 -1.27 0.53 -2.51
C TRP A 263 -0.02 1.39 -2.45
N ILE A 264 -0.14 2.72 -2.48
CA ILE A 264 1.00 3.64 -2.33
C ILE A 264 1.67 3.39 -0.98
N ALA A 265 0.91 3.32 0.12
CA ALA A 265 1.45 3.03 1.45
C ALA A 265 2.20 1.68 1.49
N LYS A 266 1.60 0.61 0.96
CA LYS A 266 2.21 -0.72 0.88
C LYS A 266 3.50 -0.73 0.05
N MET A 267 3.52 -0.01 -1.08
CA MET A 267 4.67 0.07 -1.97
C MET A 267 5.79 0.93 -1.37
N THR A 268 5.46 1.95 -0.59
CA THR A 268 6.41 2.73 0.22
C THR A 268 7.01 1.87 1.34
N GLU A 269 6.20 1.11 2.07
CA GLU A 269 6.67 0.18 3.12
C GLU A 269 7.61 -0.89 2.54
N ALA A 270 7.32 -1.38 1.34
CA ALA A 270 8.17 -2.33 0.62
C ALA A 270 9.48 -1.70 0.05
N GLY A 271 9.68 -0.38 0.22
CA GLY A 271 10.85 0.34 -0.30
C GLY A 271 10.87 0.46 -1.83
N VAL A 272 9.72 0.30 -2.49
CA VAL A 272 9.57 0.45 -3.94
C VAL A 272 9.34 1.91 -4.30
N PHE A 273 8.49 2.60 -3.54
CA PHE A 273 8.25 4.03 -3.67
C PHE A 273 8.96 4.78 -2.55
N VAL A 274 9.41 5.99 -2.87
CA VAL A 274 9.94 6.95 -1.91
C VAL A 274 9.10 8.21 -1.95
N ARG A 275 8.92 8.83 -0.79
CA ARG A 275 8.18 10.07 -0.63
C ARG A 275 9.16 11.21 -0.33
N HIS A 276 9.00 12.32 -1.04
CA HIS A 276 9.80 13.53 -0.87
C HIS A 276 8.89 14.70 -0.52
N ALA A 277 9.16 15.38 0.60
CA ALA A 277 8.51 16.65 0.89
C ALA A 277 8.99 17.70 -0.11
N ASP A 278 8.09 18.59 -0.54
CA ASP A 278 8.47 19.76 -1.33
C ASP A 278 9.25 20.73 -0.42
N PRO A 279 10.51 21.07 -0.75
CA PRO A 279 11.33 21.96 0.10
C PRO A 279 10.79 23.39 0.17
N PHE A 280 9.94 23.80 -0.78
CA PHE A 280 9.37 25.15 -0.83
C PHE A 280 7.96 25.23 -0.24
N ASP A 281 7.26 24.09 -0.15
CA ASP A 281 5.90 24.02 0.38
C ASP A 281 5.66 22.70 1.14
N LYS A 282 5.69 22.75 2.46
CA LYS A 282 5.43 21.57 3.31
C LYS A 282 4.02 20.98 3.15
N ARG A 283 3.10 21.69 2.50
CA ARG A 283 1.75 21.21 2.17
C ARG A 283 1.74 20.24 0.99
N ARG A 284 2.90 20.02 0.36
CA ARG A 284 3.05 19.16 -0.81
C ARG A 284 4.09 18.09 -0.56
N ALA A 285 3.79 16.90 -1.04
CA ALA A 285 4.74 15.81 -1.13
C ALA A 285 4.62 15.13 -2.49
N PHE A 286 5.75 14.64 -2.97
CA PHE A 286 5.86 13.92 -4.23
C PHE A 286 6.28 12.48 -4.00
N MET A 287 5.82 11.61 -4.88
CA MET A 287 6.21 10.22 -4.95
C MET A 287 7.22 10.03 -6.06
N ALA A 288 8.21 9.17 -5.84
CA ALA A 288 9.19 8.74 -6.82
C ALA A 288 9.51 7.26 -6.64
N LEU A 289 10.21 6.67 -7.61
CA LEU A 289 10.75 5.32 -7.46
C LEU A 289 11.95 5.36 -6.52
N SER A 290 12.12 4.30 -5.73
CA SER A 290 13.42 4.07 -5.10
C SER A 290 14.47 3.81 -6.18
N PRO A 291 15.78 4.07 -5.92
CA PRO A 291 16.83 3.79 -6.90
C PRO A 291 16.80 2.36 -7.43
N LYS A 292 16.51 1.40 -6.55
CA LYS A 292 16.34 -0.02 -6.91
C LYS A 292 15.15 -0.27 -7.83
N ALA A 293 14.02 0.39 -7.58
CA ALA A 293 12.83 0.26 -8.42
C ALA A 293 13.05 0.92 -9.79
N HIS A 294 13.70 2.08 -9.83
CA HIS A 294 14.12 2.72 -11.07
C HIS A 294 15.02 1.80 -11.93
N ASP A 295 16.08 1.24 -11.33
CA ASP A 295 16.98 0.32 -12.05
C ASP A 295 16.22 -0.93 -12.56
N GLY A 296 15.31 -1.47 -11.74
CA GLY A 296 14.46 -2.59 -12.14
C GLY A 296 13.55 -2.26 -13.33
N MET A 297 12.94 -1.06 -13.35
CA MET A 297 12.11 -0.60 -14.47
C MET A 297 12.93 -0.39 -15.74
N ARG A 298 14.10 0.24 -15.61
CA ARG A 298 15.04 0.40 -16.72
C ARG A 298 15.42 -0.95 -17.31
N ASP A 299 15.85 -1.89 -16.48
CA ASP A 299 16.31 -3.22 -16.92
C ASP A 299 15.15 -4.03 -17.55
N TYR A 300 13.93 -3.91 -17.00
CA TYR A 300 12.71 -4.47 -17.59
C TYR A 300 12.49 -3.92 -19.01
N PHE A 301 12.47 -2.59 -19.19
CA PHE A 301 12.23 -1.99 -20.51
C PHE A 301 13.36 -2.29 -21.50
N MET A 302 14.61 -2.39 -21.05
CA MET A 302 15.73 -2.84 -21.88
C MET A 302 15.57 -4.29 -22.33
N ALA A 303 15.13 -5.19 -21.44
CA ALA A 303 14.85 -6.58 -21.78
C ALA A 303 13.68 -6.70 -22.77
N VAL A 304 12.61 -5.91 -22.58
CA VAL A 304 11.48 -5.81 -23.50
C VAL A 304 11.94 -5.38 -24.90
N LYS A 305 12.75 -4.32 -25.01
CA LYS A 305 13.27 -3.86 -26.31
C LYS A 305 14.11 -4.93 -27.02
N ARG A 306 14.89 -5.73 -26.28
CA ARG A 306 15.69 -6.84 -26.84
C ARG A 306 14.83 -8.02 -27.28
N GLY A 307 13.69 -8.25 -26.63
CA GLY A 307 12.75 -9.34 -26.92
C GLY A 307 11.79 -9.07 -28.09
N GLY A 308 11.79 -7.87 -28.67
CA GLY A 308 10.78 -7.42 -29.63
C GLY A 308 9.57 -6.75 -28.93
N PRO A 309 8.66 -6.10 -29.68
CA PRO A 309 7.59 -5.32 -29.07
C PRO A 309 6.68 -6.22 -28.20
N VAL A 310 6.50 -5.82 -26.95
CA VAL A 310 5.53 -6.43 -26.02
C VAL A 310 4.15 -5.94 -26.41
N ALA A 311 3.30 -6.88 -26.80
CA ALA A 311 1.87 -6.68 -27.06
C ALA A 311 1.09 -6.47 -25.75
#